data_AF-A0A8C8SLS6-F1
#
_entry.id   AF-A0A8C8SLS6-F1
#
_cell.length_a   1.000
_cell.length_b   1.000
_cell.length_c   1.000
_cell.angle_alpha   90.00
_cell.angle_beta   90.00
_cell.angle_gamma   90.00
#
_symmetry.space_group_name_H-M   'P 1'
#
loop_
_entity.id
_entity.type
_entity.pdbx_description
1 polymer ?
#
loop_
_entity_poly.entity_id
_entity_poly.type
_entity_poly.pdbx_seq_one_letter_code
_entity_poly.pdbx_strand_id
1 'polypeptide(L)'
;MTRPEMADEALFLLLHNEMVSGLYRAAEQGEGENGRCITKLENMGFRVGQGLIERFTKDTARFKDELDIMKFICKDFWTTVFKKQIDNLRTNHQPWKDSYQLHGSHQANASFTTLTLERFVPKGIYVLQDNKFRLLTQMSAGKQYLEYAPKYLAFTCGLIRGGLSNLGIKSIVTAEVSAMPACKFQVMIQKI
;
A
#
# COMPACT_ATOMS: atom_id res chain seq x y z
N MET A 1 13.16 -15.30 21.52
CA MET A 1 12.30 -14.13 21.79
C MET A 1 10.89 -14.45 21.32
N THR A 2 9.90 -14.39 22.21
CA THR A 2 8.47 -14.52 21.86
C THR A 2 8.03 -13.26 21.14
N ARG A 3 7.50 -13.40 19.91
CA ARG A 3 6.96 -12.26 19.14
C ARG A 3 5.83 -11.62 19.97
N PRO A 4 5.75 -10.28 20.10
CA PRO A 4 4.69 -9.63 20.85
C PRO A 4 3.32 -10.14 20.41
N GLU A 5 2.52 -10.61 21.38
CA GLU A 5 1.15 -11.01 21.13
C GLU A 5 0.32 -9.76 20.80
N MET A 6 -0.41 -9.81 19.69
CA MET A 6 -1.32 -8.75 19.29
C MET A 6 -2.68 -9.03 19.92
N ALA A 7 -3.46 -7.96 20.16
CA ALA A 7 -4.86 -8.12 20.55
C ALA A 7 -5.64 -9.00 19.54
N ASP A 8 -6.71 -9.62 20.02
CA ASP A 8 -7.53 -10.53 19.22
C ASP A 8 -7.94 -9.93 17.87
N GLU A 9 -7.89 -10.74 16.81
CA GLU A 9 -8.14 -10.31 15.44
C GLU A 9 -9.56 -9.75 15.26
N ALA A 10 -10.55 -10.33 15.95
CA ALA A 10 -11.93 -9.86 15.87
C ALA A 10 -12.10 -8.46 16.45
N LEU A 11 -11.39 -8.15 17.55
CA LEU A 11 -11.41 -6.80 18.14
C LEU A 11 -10.85 -5.75 17.17
N PHE A 12 -9.74 -6.06 16.50
CA PHE A 12 -9.15 -5.16 15.51
C PHE A 12 -10.09 -4.95 14.32
N LEU A 13 -10.73 -6.02 13.81
CA LEU A 13 -11.68 -5.94 12.71
C LEU A 13 -12.92 -5.10 13.07
N LEU A 14 -13.50 -5.33 14.24
CA LEU A 14 -14.67 -4.57 14.72
C LEU A 14 -14.32 -3.09 14.94
N LEU A 15 -13.19 -2.80 15.57
CA LEU A 15 -12.72 -1.43 15.77
C LEU A 15 -12.48 -0.72 14.43
N HIS A 16 -11.82 -1.39 13.48
CA HIS A 16 -11.59 -0.84 12.15
C HIS A 16 -12.90 -0.50 11.44
N ASN A 17 -13.86 -1.43 11.46
CA ASN A 17 -15.17 -1.22 10.84
C ASN A 17 -15.92 -0.04 11.47
N GLU A 18 -15.89 0.09 12.80
CA GLU A 18 -16.54 1.21 13.48
C GLU A 18 -15.82 2.54 13.23
N MET A 19 -14.48 2.57 13.16
CA MET A 19 -13.73 3.77 12.80
C MET A 19 -14.08 4.26 11.40
N VAL A 20 -14.19 3.34 10.43
CA VAL A 20 -14.61 3.67 9.06
C VAL A 20 -16.06 4.17 9.08
N SER A 21 -16.99 3.38 9.62
CA SER A 21 -18.41 3.73 9.69
C SER A 21 -18.64 5.10 10.34
N GLY A 22 -18.08 5.32 11.54
CA GLY A 22 -18.25 6.55 12.30
C GLY A 22 -17.72 7.80 11.58
N LEU A 23 -16.54 7.71 10.95
CA LEU A 23 -15.97 8.85 10.23
C LEU A 23 -16.77 9.20 8.97
N TYR A 24 -17.31 8.22 8.26
CA TYR A 24 -18.11 8.50 7.06
C TYR A 24 -19.56 8.91 7.39
N ARG A 25 -20.16 8.37 8.45
CA ARG A 25 -21.47 8.84 8.95
C ARG A 25 -21.42 10.30 9.41
N ALA A 26 -20.32 10.70 10.07
CA ALA A 26 -20.11 12.09 10.46
C ALA A 26 -19.97 13.03 9.24
N ALA A 27 -19.35 12.56 8.16
CA ALA A 27 -19.19 13.33 6.92
C ALA A 27 -20.49 13.48 6.13
N GLU A 28 -21.39 12.51 6.17
CA GLU A 28 -22.72 12.62 5.52
C GLU A 28 -23.61 13.70 6.16
N GLN A 29 -23.29 14.10 7.40
CA GLN A 29 -24.00 15.16 8.13
C GLN A 29 -23.43 16.57 7.86
N GLY A 30 -22.37 16.70 7.06
CA GLY A 30 -21.77 17.99 6.68
C GLY A 30 -21.26 18.01 5.23
N GLU A 31 -21.81 18.88 4.39
CA GLU A 31 -21.44 19.01 2.98
C GLU A 31 -19.92 19.30 2.81
N GLY A 32 -19.17 18.37 2.19
CA GLY A 32 -17.81 18.63 1.68
C GLY A 32 -16.64 17.81 2.27
N GLU A 33 -16.87 16.84 3.18
CA GLU A 33 -15.78 16.24 3.98
C GLU A 33 -15.24 14.86 3.53
N ASN A 34 -15.74 14.26 2.44
CA ASN A 34 -15.34 12.87 2.08
C ASN A 34 -13.83 12.67 1.91
N GLY A 35 -13.12 13.64 1.31
CA GLY A 35 -11.65 13.63 1.21
C GLY A 35 -10.97 13.77 2.59
N ARG A 36 -11.57 14.53 3.50
CA ARG A 36 -11.09 14.73 4.88
C ARG A 36 -11.13 13.44 5.70
N CYS A 37 -12.13 12.57 5.48
CA CYS A 37 -12.25 11.30 6.20
C CYS A 37 -11.20 10.27 5.78
N ILE A 38 -10.90 10.17 4.48
CA ILE A 38 -9.81 9.32 3.98
C ILE A 38 -8.49 9.73 4.63
N THR A 39 -8.16 11.03 4.60
CA THR A 39 -6.92 11.55 5.18
C THR A 39 -6.85 11.33 6.69
N LYS A 40 -7.96 11.47 7.43
CA LYS A 40 -8.01 11.17 8.87
C LYS A 40 -7.71 9.69 9.15
N LEU A 41 -8.37 8.76 8.44
CA LEU A 41 -8.13 7.32 8.57
C LEU A 41 -6.68 6.94 8.24
N GLU A 42 -6.17 7.47 7.15
CA GLU A 42 -4.81 7.25 6.70
C GLU A 42 -3.80 7.78 7.74
N ASN A 43 -3.99 8.98 8.29
CA ASN A 43 -3.10 9.52 9.32
C ASN A 43 -3.13 8.71 10.63
N MET A 44 -4.28 8.15 11.01
CA MET A 44 -4.35 7.22 12.15
C MET A 44 -3.51 5.97 11.86
N GLY A 45 -3.67 5.39 10.68
CA GLY A 45 -2.85 4.27 10.21
C GLY A 45 -1.36 4.61 10.20
N PHE A 46 -0.98 5.81 9.76
CA PHE A 46 0.40 6.28 9.74
C PHE A 46 1.05 6.23 11.12
N ARG A 47 0.38 6.80 12.13
CA ARG A 47 0.90 6.78 13.51
C ARG A 47 1.01 5.37 14.08
N VAL A 48 0.03 4.51 13.79
CA VAL A 48 0.07 3.10 14.20
C VAL A 48 1.23 2.38 13.51
N GLY A 49 1.43 2.60 12.20
CA GLY A 49 2.51 2.02 11.42
C GLY A 49 3.90 2.36 11.98
N GLN A 50 4.12 3.63 12.37
CA GLN A 50 5.34 4.04 13.05
C GLN A 50 5.57 3.29 14.35
N GLY A 51 4.58 3.32 15.26
CA GLY A 51 4.71 2.67 16.57
C GLY A 51 4.90 1.15 16.49
N LEU A 52 4.29 0.49 15.49
CA LEU A 52 4.53 -0.92 15.23
C LEU A 52 5.98 -1.15 14.80
N ILE A 53 6.50 -0.41 13.81
CA ILE A 53 7.90 -0.57 13.39
C ILE A 53 8.87 -0.31 14.54
N GLU A 54 8.72 0.79 15.28
CA GLU A 54 9.57 1.09 16.44
C GLU A 54 9.64 -0.09 17.42
N ARG A 55 8.51 -0.78 17.64
CA ARG A 55 8.44 -1.93 18.53
C ARG A 55 9.04 -3.21 17.93
N PHE A 56 8.79 -3.49 16.65
CA PHE A 56 9.18 -4.77 16.02
C PHE A 56 10.57 -4.76 15.38
N THR A 57 11.14 -3.59 15.09
CA THR A 57 12.48 -3.50 14.48
C THR A 57 13.58 -3.10 15.45
N LYS A 58 13.27 -3.00 16.76
CA LYS A 58 14.23 -2.59 17.80
C LYS A 58 15.51 -3.43 17.81
N ASP A 59 15.39 -4.75 17.59
CA ASP A 59 16.50 -5.71 17.59
C ASP A 59 16.77 -6.30 16.19
N THR A 60 16.22 -5.66 15.14
CA THR A 60 16.36 -6.14 13.75
C THR A 60 17.66 -5.61 13.15
N ALA A 61 18.39 -6.48 12.44
CA ALA A 61 19.57 -6.07 11.68
C ALA A 61 19.21 -4.94 10.69
N ARG A 62 20.16 -4.03 10.45
CA ARG A 62 19.94 -2.94 9.48
C ARG A 62 19.59 -3.50 8.10
N PHE A 63 18.56 -2.93 7.49
CA PHE A 63 18.19 -3.23 6.12
C PHE A 63 19.29 -2.75 5.17
N LYS A 64 19.57 -3.54 4.13
CA LYS A 64 20.66 -3.26 3.17
C LYS A 64 20.23 -2.29 2.08
N ASP A 65 18.99 -2.44 1.60
CA ASP A 65 18.43 -1.65 0.52
C ASP A 65 16.90 -1.52 0.63
N GLU A 66 16.30 -0.74 -0.28
CA GLU A 66 14.86 -0.52 -0.36
C GLU A 66 14.06 -1.81 -0.58
N LEU A 67 14.61 -2.77 -1.33
CA LEU A 67 13.94 -4.02 -1.64
C LEU A 67 13.86 -4.92 -0.40
N ASP A 68 14.90 -4.94 0.42
CA ASP A 68 14.90 -5.65 1.70
C ASP A 68 13.88 -5.05 2.68
N ILE A 69 13.71 -3.72 2.67
CA ILE A 69 12.63 -3.06 3.42
C ILE A 69 11.25 -3.50 2.89
N MET A 70 11.04 -3.51 1.58
CA MET A 70 9.76 -3.94 1.00
C MET A 70 9.44 -5.41 1.29
N LYS A 71 10.46 -6.30 1.29
CA LYS A 71 10.29 -7.70 1.69
C LYS A 71 9.88 -7.82 3.16
N PHE A 72 10.50 -7.03 4.05
CA PHE A 72 10.11 -6.97 5.46
C PHE A 72 8.66 -6.50 5.62
N ILE A 73 8.24 -5.46 4.88
CA ILE A 73 6.84 -5.00 4.88
C ILE A 73 5.89 -6.13 4.45
N CYS A 74 6.20 -6.82 3.36
CA CYS A 74 5.37 -7.89 2.80
C CYS A 74 5.29 -9.15 3.67
N LYS A 75 6.34 -9.43 4.44
CA LYS A 75 6.46 -10.66 5.23
C LYS A 75 6.20 -10.41 6.70
N ASP A 76 7.13 -9.76 7.39
CA ASP A 76 7.11 -9.65 8.84
C ASP A 76 6.07 -8.64 9.33
N PHE A 77 6.03 -7.44 8.74
CA PHE A 77 5.06 -6.42 9.12
C PHE A 77 3.63 -6.89 8.79
N TRP A 78 3.39 -7.38 7.57
CA TRP A 78 2.07 -7.89 7.18
C TRP A 78 1.62 -9.07 8.05
N THR A 79 2.52 -10.01 8.35
CA THR A 79 2.20 -11.15 9.23
C THR A 79 1.89 -10.71 10.64
N THR A 80 2.52 -9.64 11.11
CA THR A 80 2.26 -9.11 12.45
C THR A 80 0.85 -8.54 12.55
N VAL A 81 0.45 -7.74 11.57
CA VAL A 81 -0.86 -7.06 11.53
C VAL A 81 -1.99 -7.99 11.12
N PHE A 82 -1.81 -8.75 10.05
CA PHE A 82 -2.88 -9.52 9.39
C PHE A 82 -2.69 -11.04 9.47
N LYS A 83 -1.71 -11.54 10.23
CA LYS A 83 -1.45 -12.99 10.42
C LYS A 83 -1.30 -13.76 9.10
N LYS A 84 -0.85 -13.07 8.05
CA LYS A 84 -0.51 -13.62 6.73
C LYS A 84 0.53 -12.74 6.04
N GLN A 85 1.18 -13.25 5.01
CA GLN A 85 2.06 -12.48 4.13
C GLN A 85 1.26 -11.87 2.97
N ILE A 86 1.83 -10.83 2.35
CA ILE A 86 1.38 -10.36 1.04
C ILE A 86 1.56 -11.49 0.01
N ASP A 87 0.56 -11.68 -0.85
CA ASP A 87 0.54 -12.77 -1.82
C ASP A 87 1.47 -12.50 -3.01
N ASN A 88 1.60 -11.24 -3.45
CA ASN A 88 2.49 -10.89 -4.56
C ASN A 88 3.13 -9.50 -4.36
N LEU A 89 4.43 -9.41 -4.60
CA LEU A 89 5.18 -8.16 -4.67
C LEU A 89 5.68 -7.96 -6.10
N ARG A 90 5.21 -6.91 -6.76
CA ARG A 90 5.70 -6.47 -8.07
C ARG A 90 6.43 -5.14 -7.94
N THR A 91 7.38 -4.87 -8.83
CA THR A 91 8.05 -3.57 -8.93
C THR A 91 8.22 -3.19 -10.39
N ASN A 92 8.23 -1.90 -10.70
CA ASN A 92 8.45 -1.40 -12.05
C ASN A 92 9.94 -1.46 -12.48
N HIS A 93 10.68 -2.49 -12.09
CA HIS A 93 12.10 -2.68 -12.41
C HIS A 93 12.33 -3.37 -13.76
N GLN A 94 11.33 -3.50 -14.64
CA GLN A 94 11.59 -3.95 -16.01
C GLN A 94 12.41 -2.85 -16.71
N PRO A 95 13.65 -3.12 -17.17
CA PRO A 95 14.24 -2.28 -18.20
C PRO A 95 13.32 -2.39 -19.42
N TRP A 96 12.76 -1.28 -19.89
CA TRP A 96 11.97 -1.18 -21.13
C TRP A 96 12.87 -1.39 -22.37
N LYS A 97 13.77 -2.39 -22.35
CA LYS A 97 14.65 -2.73 -23.46
C LYS A 97 13.99 -3.66 -24.48
N ASP A 98 12.94 -4.39 -24.08
CA ASP A 98 12.35 -5.44 -24.92
C ASP A 98 11.11 -5.00 -25.73
N SER A 99 10.59 -3.80 -25.49
CA SER A 99 9.40 -3.26 -26.17
C SER A 99 9.72 -2.42 -27.41
N TYR A 100 11.00 -2.23 -27.73
CA TYR A 100 11.47 -1.64 -28.98
C TYR A 100 11.91 -2.68 -30.02
N GLN A 101 11.30 -3.87 -30.03
CA GLN A 101 11.45 -4.82 -31.15
C GLN A 101 10.27 -4.69 -32.13
N LEU A 102 10.47 -3.77 -33.08
CA LEU A 102 10.28 -3.93 -34.53
C LEU A 102 8.95 -4.57 -35.02
N HIS A 103 8.00 -3.72 -35.41
CA HIS A 103 7.32 -3.90 -36.70
C HIS A 103 7.98 -2.94 -37.70
N GLY A 104 8.57 -3.51 -38.74
CA GLY A 104 9.53 -2.84 -39.61
C GLY A 104 8.96 -1.93 -40.68
N SER A 105 9.92 -1.25 -41.31
CA SER A 105 9.87 -0.42 -42.52
C SER A 105 9.34 1.01 -42.37
N HIS A 106 10.25 1.95 -42.06
CA HIS A 106 10.75 2.94 -43.02
C HIS A 106 11.73 3.92 -42.33
N GLN A 107 12.85 4.12 -43.03
CA GLN A 107 13.90 5.15 -42.91
C GLN A 107 13.88 6.09 -41.69
N ALA A 108 14.95 5.96 -40.91
CA ALA A 108 15.31 6.84 -39.82
C ALA A 108 15.43 8.30 -40.25
N ASN A 109 14.76 9.19 -39.52
CA ASN A 109 15.32 10.51 -39.20
C ASN A 109 15.84 10.45 -37.76
N ALA A 110 17.16 10.30 -37.66
CA ALA A 110 17.91 10.31 -36.43
C ALA A 110 17.89 11.72 -35.82
N SER A 111 16.94 11.99 -34.92
CA SER A 111 17.00 13.00 -33.85
C SER A 111 15.74 12.95 -32.99
N PHE A 112 15.38 11.77 -32.47
CA PHE A 112 14.50 11.69 -31.31
C PHE A 112 15.30 11.07 -30.18
N THR A 113 15.72 11.93 -29.25
CA THR A 113 16.58 11.61 -28.13
C THR A 113 15.91 10.54 -27.27
N THR A 114 16.48 9.33 -27.28
CA THR A 114 16.15 8.21 -26.37
C THR A 114 16.18 8.64 -24.89
N LEU A 115 16.85 9.76 -24.58
CA LEU A 115 16.92 10.41 -23.26
C LEU A 115 15.59 11.00 -22.75
N THR A 116 14.54 11.10 -23.55
CA THR A 116 13.26 11.69 -23.12
C THR A 116 12.26 10.67 -22.58
N LEU A 117 12.32 9.40 -23.01
CA LEU A 117 11.41 8.35 -22.56
C LEU A 117 11.92 7.57 -21.34
N GLU A 118 13.23 7.45 -21.13
CA GLU A 118 13.79 6.86 -19.90
C GLU A 118 13.57 7.75 -18.65
N ARG A 119 13.28 9.04 -18.85
CA ARG A 119 13.12 10.03 -17.77
C ARG A 119 11.76 10.03 -17.08
N PHE A 120 10.76 9.32 -17.61
CA PHE A 120 9.38 9.34 -17.09
C PHE A 120 8.83 7.98 -16.65
N VAL A 121 9.70 6.98 -16.46
CA VAL A 121 9.32 5.74 -15.77
C VAL A 121 9.78 5.86 -14.32
N PRO A 122 8.86 5.98 -13.34
CA PRO A 122 9.26 6.08 -11.95
C PRO A 122 9.91 4.76 -11.51
N LYS A 123 11.24 4.75 -11.41
CA LYS A 123 11.96 3.75 -10.60
C LYS A 123 11.53 3.97 -9.15
N GLY A 124 10.95 2.96 -8.51
CA GLY A 124 10.49 3.04 -7.12
C GLY A 124 8.99 2.88 -6.89
N ILE A 125 8.25 2.31 -7.87
CA ILE A 125 6.86 1.86 -7.63
C ILE A 125 6.85 0.37 -7.33
N TYR A 126 6.31 0.02 -6.17
CA TYR A 126 6.04 -1.34 -5.74
C TYR A 126 4.52 -1.56 -5.66
N VAL A 127 4.06 -2.76 -6.03
CA VAL A 127 2.65 -3.15 -5.92
C VAL A 127 2.57 -4.40 -5.05
N LEU A 128 1.91 -4.26 -3.90
CA LEU A 128 1.68 -5.30 -2.91
C LEU A 128 0.25 -5.80 -3.08
N GLN A 129 0.07 -7.04 -3.51
CA GLN A 129 -1.24 -7.64 -3.72
C GLN A 129 -1.59 -8.59 -2.58
N ASP A 130 -2.75 -8.38 -1.98
CA ASP A 130 -3.37 -9.31 -1.03
C ASP A 130 -4.65 -9.87 -1.67
N ASN A 131 -4.69 -11.19 -1.90
CA ASN A 131 -5.80 -11.87 -2.57
C ASN A 131 -7.02 -12.06 -1.66
N LYS A 132 -6.83 -11.97 -0.34
CA LYS A 132 -7.88 -12.20 0.65
C LYS A 132 -7.68 -11.23 1.81
N PHE A 133 -7.84 -9.95 1.51
CA PHE A 133 -7.50 -8.90 2.45
C PHE A 133 -8.49 -8.87 3.61
N ARG A 134 -7.98 -9.07 4.83
CA ARG A 134 -8.80 -9.40 6.00
C ARG A 134 -9.87 -8.36 6.32
N LEU A 135 -9.54 -7.08 6.20
CA LEU A 135 -10.47 -5.97 6.47
C LEU A 135 -11.66 -5.93 5.50
N LEU A 136 -11.55 -6.60 4.35
CA LEU A 136 -12.62 -6.69 3.37
C LEU A 136 -13.40 -8.02 3.44
N THR A 137 -12.94 -9.01 4.20
CA THR A 137 -13.54 -10.35 4.18
C THR A 137 -14.99 -10.42 4.70
N GLN A 138 -15.40 -9.46 5.52
CA GLN A 138 -16.76 -9.34 6.04
C GLN A 138 -17.70 -8.58 5.08
N MET A 139 -17.18 -8.02 3.99
CA MET A 139 -17.99 -7.28 3.01
C MET A 139 -18.53 -8.23 1.94
N SER A 140 -19.83 -8.12 1.64
CA SER A 140 -20.42 -8.88 0.55
C SER A 140 -19.89 -8.41 -0.82
N ALA A 141 -19.76 -9.32 -1.78
CA ALA A 141 -19.19 -9.03 -3.12
C ALA A 141 -20.13 -8.23 -4.05
N GLY A 142 -21.20 -7.63 -3.53
CA GLY A 142 -22.14 -6.83 -4.32
C GLY A 142 -21.51 -5.53 -4.84
N LYS A 143 -21.89 -5.09 -6.05
CA LYS A 143 -21.39 -3.85 -6.68
C LYS A 143 -21.53 -2.62 -5.77
N GLN A 144 -22.60 -2.57 -4.97
CA GLN A 144 -22.85 -1.52 -3.99
C GLN A 144 -21.71 -1.33 -2.97
N TYR A 145 -20.92 -2.37 -2.67
CA TYR A 145 -19.82 -2.29 -1.71
C TYR A 145 -18.49 -1.87 -2.34
N LEU A 146 -18.32 -2.02 -3.66
CA LEU A 146 -17.10 -1.63 -4.36
C LEU A 146 -16.86 -0.11 -4.28
N GLU A 147 -17.92 0.69 -4.23
CA GLU A 147 -17.83 2.14 -4.06
C GLU A 147 -17.31 2.55 -2.67
N TYR A 148 -17.61 1.75 -1.65
CA TYR A 148 -17.17 2.00 -0.27
C TYR A 148 -15.87 1.30 0.08
N ALA A 149 -15.51 0.24 -0.63
CA ALA A 149 -14.36 -0.60 -0.29
C ALA A 149 -13.01 0.16 -0.24
N PRO A 150 -12.72 1.18 -1.08
CA PRO A 150 -11.51 2.00 -0.93
C PRO A 150 -11.38 2.68 0.44
N LYS A 151 -12.51 3.01 1.09
CA LYS A 151 -12.55 3.63 2.43
C LYS A 151 -11.91 2.72 3.50
N TYR A 152 -12.08 1.41 3.35
CA TYR A 152 -11.53 0.39 4.24
C TYR A 152 -10.03 0.15 4.02
N LEU A 153 -9.47 0.65 2.92
CA LEU A 153 -8.04 0.52 2.62
C LEU A 153 -7.22 1.70 3.14
N ALA A 154 -7.84 2.86 3.38
CA ALA A 154 -7.16 4.11 3.75
C ALA A 154 -6.30 3.96 5.01
N PHE A 155 -6.82 3.32 6.06
CA PHE A 155 -6.07 3.03 7.28
C PHE A 155 -4.81 2.19 6.98
N THR A 156 -4.93 1.21 6.09
CA THR A 156 -3.81 0.31 5.76
C THR A 156 -2.77 1.00 4.86
N CYS A 157 -3.18 1.92 3.98
CA CYS A 157 -2.24 2.82 3.30
C CYS A 157 -1.38 3.58 4.31
N GLY A 158 -2.04 4.10 5.36
CA GLY A 158 -1.38 4.74 6.50
C GLY A 158 -0.38 3.83 7.20
N LEU A 159 -0.80 2.60 7.56
CA LEU A 159 0.09 1.63 8.20
C LEU A 159 1.38 1.41 7.42
N ILE A 160 1.26 1.20 6.10
CA ILE A 160 2.42 1.00 5.22
C ILE A 160 3.27 2.27 5.18
N ARG A 161 2.66 3.44 4.95
CA ARG A 161 3.37 4.72 4.83
C ARG A 161 4.10 5.10 6.11
N GLY A 162 3.45 4.93 7.26
CA GLY A 162 4.04 5.19 8.58
C GLY A 162 5.17 4.24 8.90
N GLY A 163 4.99 2.95 8.58
CA GLY A 163 6.05 1.96 8.76
C GLY A 163 7.28 2.27 7.91
N LEU A 164 7.08 2.55 6.62
CA LEU A 164 8.15 2.95 5.71
C LEU A 164 8.85 4.24 6.16
N SER A 165 8.09 5.24 6.63
CA SER A 165 8.63 6.50 7.15
C SER A 165 9.55 6.25 8.35
N ASN A 166 9.20 5.32 9.23
CA ASN A 166 10.03 4.97 10.38
C ASN A 166 11.30 4.19 10.01
N LEU A 167 11.31 3.57 8.83
CA LEU A 167 12.47 2.93 8.21
C LEU A 167 13.28 3.89 7.33
N GLY A 168 12.94 5.18 7.31
CA GLY A 168 13.65 6.21 6.55
C GLY A 168 13.21 6.36 5.08
N ILE A 169 12.14 5.67 4.66
CA ILE A 169 11.59 5.78 3.30
C ILE A 169 10.38 6.72 3.30
N LYS A 170 10.49 7.85 2.58
CA LYS A 170 9.33 8.68 2.25
C LYS A 170 8.58 8.06 1.07
N SER A 171 7.28 7.89 1.20
CA SER A 171 6.46 7.26 0.17
C SER A 171 5.04 7.81 0.10
N ILE A 172 4.43 7.69 -1.07
CA ILE A 172 3.00 7.81 -1.27
C ILE A 172 2.44 6.40 -1.41
N VAL A 173 1.36 6.09 -0.67
CA VAL A 173 0.68 4.79 -0.74
C VAL A 173 -0.75 5.00 -1.17
N THR A 174 -1.14 4.37 -2.28
CA THR A 174 -2.53 4.30 -2.75
C THR A 174 -2.99 2.86 -2.76
N ALA A 175 -4.30 2.64 -2.76
CA ALA A 175 -4.85 1.29 -2.80
C ALA A 175 -6.14 1.20 -3.59
N GLU A 176 -6.38 0.02 -4.17
CA GLU A 176 -7.57 -0.30 -4.92
C GLU A 176 -8.05 -1.72 -4.60
N VAL A 177 -9.36 -1.94 -4.69
CA VAL A 177 -9.94 -3.30 -4.64
C VAL A 177 -9.93 -3.86 -6.05
N SER A 178 -9.17 -4.93 -6.27
CA SER A 178 -9.06 -5.57 -7.58
C SER A 178 -10.30 -6.42 -7.88
N ALA A 179 -10.72 -7.20 -6.89
CA ALA A 179 -11.94 -8.00 -6.89
C ALA A 179 -12.21 -8.38 -5.43
N MET A 180 -13.41 -8.21 -4.89
CA MET A 180 -13.65 -8.52 -3.47
C MET A 180 -13.28 -9.99 -3.15
N PRO A 181 -12.48 -10.30 -2.11
CA PRO A 181 -11.84 -9.40 -1.12
C PRO A 181 -10.35 -9.09 -1.40
N ALA A 182 -9.88 -9.28 -2.62
CA ALA A 182 -8.54 -8.93 -3.07
C ALA A 182 -8.33 -7.43 -3.30
N CYS A 183 -7.18 -6.91 -2.87
CA CYS A 183 -6.76 -5.54 -3.07
C CYS A 183 -5.29 -5.43 -3.44
N LYS A 184 -4.90 -4.26 -3.95
CA LYS A 184 -3.52 -3.89 -4.24
C LYS A 184 -3.17 -2.59 -3.55
N PHE A 185 -2.00 -2.55 -2.94
CA PHE A 185 -1.38 -1.34 -2.41
C PHE A 185 -0.23 -0.94 -3.32
N GLN A 186 -0.32 0.22 -3.94
CA GLN A 186 0.76 0.79 -4.74
C GLN A 186 1.58 1.73 -3.84
N VAL A 187 2.86 1.43 -3.70
CA VAL A 187 3.81 2.19 -2.92
C VAL A 187 4.77 2.88 -3.88
N MET A 188 4.71 4.20 -3.92
CA MET A 188 5.62 5.04 -4.68
C MET A 188 6.64 5.66 -3.73
N ILE A 189 7.90 5.27 -3.86
CA ILE A 189 9.00 5.87 -3.11
C ILE A 189 9.29 7.28 -3.66
N GLN A 190 9.38 8.25 -2.75
CA GLN A 190 9.77 9.61 -3.08
C GLN A 190 11.29 9.74 -2.95
N LYS A 191 11.97 9.96 -4.08
CA LYS A 191 13.40 10.29 -4.09
C LYS A 191 13.58 11.75 -3.66
N ILE A 192 14.45 11.96 -2.68
CA ILE A 192 14.89 13.28 -2.23
C ILE A 192 15.99 13.78 -3.16
#